data_AF-A0A2D5EP43-F1
#
_entry.id   AF-A0A2D5EP43-F1
#
_cell.length_a   1.000
_cell.length_b   1.000
_cell.length_c   1.000
_cell.angle_alpha   90.00
_cell.angle_beta   90.00
_cell.angle_gamma   90.00
#
_symmetry.space_group_name_H-M   'P 1'
#
loop_
_entity.id
_entity.type
_entity.pdbx_description
1 polymer ?
#
loop_
_entity_poly.entity_id
_entity_poly.type
_entity_poly.pdbx_seq_one_letter_code
_entity_poly.pdbx_strand_id
1 'polypeptide(L)'
;MRYGARFALTGALLLAVTGTAWAQTGEDAAPDEGAPADLQMPANEAPPADADEPAGAPVPTSSPATESRCDDGADDDGDGMVDCADADCFEDPICEANTGDERNDERCSDWVDNDGDGMTDCEDTDCTTPPVTVCEGSAARMTPASQPNDGEEDLPELEGDMSAEDLIGGFGDADGERNDYLCSDGADNDGDGRTDCADFGCRFDPQVTVCTASPGYRFGVVAGVGFEYDAQADDDIQTPYDVRFTRLQLRALGQIPYIENSFFLISARLERSPRITFAHFQIPVGNRGHYVAINSGGGNLSSALIISTAKQPLLDPPFYMLNEFEEGNGAAMEAGGPLLPSGRLRFRVFAAGGSGRSNGNVGGRFFPDDNQNFTYTAGAQLHLNFIGHFSRFDSPLLYTKVPLGLGMLIGGKWDQRADERYPAANALLVFKHSYFLFRFENYFKYSLDFGGSVQNAFNAQLSVLLYPRWLMFAADFGMYRGGDFDEDELPTEGGPQQPRNEWQARAALHLWWYRNIGLLSLLYTERHLEDLEFRDDDQNTERSVRVEVQFRF
;
A
#
# COMPACT_ATOMS: atom_id res chain seq x y z
N MET A 1 27.70 46.12 51.44
CA MET A 1 26.26 46.30 51.74
C MET A 1 25.52 46.02 50.43
N ARG A 2 24.90 44.84 50.24
CA ARG A 2 23.50 44.46 50.60
C ARG A 2 22.49 45.19 49.69
N TYR A 3 21.56 44.60 48.93
CA TYR A 3 20.86 43.28 48.83
C TYR A 3 20.54 43.02 47.33
N GLY A 4 20.46 41.80 46.75
CA GLY A 4 19.51 40.69 46.99
C GLY A 4 18.30 40.84 46.03
N ALA A 5 17.83 39.90 45.19
CA ALA A 5 17.99 38.45 45.12
C ALA A 5 17.72 37.93 43.68
N ARG A 6 18.33 36.78 43.34
CA ARG A 6 18.00 35.89 42.21
C ARG A 6 17.25 34.68 42.77
N PHE A 7 16.32 34.11 42.01
CA PHE A 7 15.91 32.71 42.17
C PHE A 7 15.66 32.08 40.80
N ALA A 8 16.41 31.00 40.54
CA ALA A 8 16.12 29.99 39.54
C ALA A 8 15.32 28.87 40.21
N LEU A 9 14.54 28.08 39.46
CA LEU A 9 14.40 26.66 39.76
C LEU A 9 13.90 25.86 38.54
N THR A 10 14.67 24.82 38.26
CA THR A 10 14.44 23.58 37.51
C THR A 10 13.30 22.72 38.08
N GLY A 11 12.75 21.79 37.28
CA GLY A 11 12.18 20.55 37.82
C GLY A 11 11.08 19.88 36.99
N ALA A 12 11.39 18.72 36.45
CA ALA A 12 10.49 17.74 35.83
C ALA A 12 9.46 17.14 36.80
N LEU A 13 8.37 16.58 36.28
CA LEU A 13 7.72 15.43 36.94
C LEU A 13 6.85 14.60 35.97
N LEU A 14 7.17 13.30 35.89
CA LEU A 14 6.28 12.21 35.49
C LEU A 14 5.01 12.19 36.36
N LEU A 15 3.89 11.73 35.81
CA LEU A 15 2.84 11.11 36.63
C LEU A 15 2.25 9.88 35.94
N ALA A 16 2.39 8.76 36.66
CA ALA A 16 1.92 7.44 36.33
C ALA A 16 0.40 7.34 36.45
N VAL A 17 -0.18 6.52 35.56
CA VAL A 17 -1.57 6.07 35.61
C VAL A 17 -1.70 4.98 36.67
N THR A 18 -2.56 5.19 37.66
CA THR A 18 -3.12 4.10 38.49
C THR A 18 -4.62 4.10 38.28
N GLY A 19 -5.13 3.06 37.62
CA GLY A 19 -6.55 2.80 37.50
C GLY A 19 -7.11 2.25 38.81
N THR A 20 -8.29 2.74 39.20
CA THR A 20 -9.20 2.01 40.08
C THR A 20 -10.60 2.10 39.48
N ALA A 21 -11.12 0.92 39.13
CA ALA A 21 -12.49 0.71 38.73
C ALA A 21 -13.43 0.95 39.93
N TRP A 22 -14.55 1.63 39.69
CA TRP A 22 -15.72 1.59 40.56
C TRP A 22 -16.97 1.49 39.70
N ALA A 23 -17.66 0.36 39.85
CA ALA A 23 -19.01 0.15 39.39
C ALA A 23 -19.99 0.99 40.24
N GLN A 24 -20.99 1.59 39.59
CA GLN A 24 -22.17 2.12 40.28
C GLN A 24 -23.44 1.65 39.57
N THR A 25 -24.17 0.79 40.28
CA THR A 25 -25.59 0.52 40.14
C THR A 25 -26.39 1.74 40.59
N GLY A 26 -27.47 2.08 39.89
CA GLY A 26 -28.41 3.12 40.30
C GLY A 26 -29.58 3.22 39.34
N GLU A 27 -30.61 2.43 39.59
CA GLU A 27 -31.97 2.66 39.11
C GLU A 27 -32.51 3.99 39.66
N ASP A 28 -33.11 4.82 38.80
CA ASP A 28 -34.32 5.60 39.14
C ASP A 28 -35.00 6.13 37.87
N ALA A 29 -36.33 6.04 37.89
CA ALA A 29 -37.25 6.13 36.77
C ALA A 29 -37.59 7.56 36.31
N ALA A 30 -38.01 7.68 35.04
CA ALA A 30 -38.76 8.81 34.50
C ALA A 30 -39.77 8.31 33.42
N PRO A 31 -40.86 9.05 33.14
CA PRO A 31 -42.19 8.47 32.97
C PRO A 31 -42.62 8.16 31.53
N ASP A 32 -43.66 7.34 31.51
CA ASP A 32 -44.47 6.78 30.42
C ASP A 32 -45.28 7.84 29.68
N GLU A 33 -45.19 7.91 28.34
CA GLU A 33 -46.30 8.23 27.41
C GLU A 33 -46.06 7.64 26.00
N GLY A 34 -46.81 6.58 25.67
CA GLY A 34 -47.56 6.49 24.41
C GLY A 34 -46.93 5.77 23.20
N ALA A 35 -46.96 4.44 23.18
CA ALA A 35 -46.82 3.63 21.96
C ALA A 35 -48.18 3.03 21.54
N PRO A 36 -48.59 3.06 20.26
CA PRO A 36 -49.72 2.28 19.79
C PRO A 36 -49.31 0.83 19.53
N ALA A 37 -50.24 -0.07 19.83
CA ALA A 37 -50.16 -1.50 19.65
C ALA A 37 -50.32 -1.95 18.19
N ASP A 38 -50.01 -3.23 17.99
CA ASP A 38 -50.39 -4.12 16.87
C ASP A 38 -49.48 -4.14 15.63
N LEU A 39 -48.47 -5.02 15.64
CA LEU A 39 -48.14 -5.87 14.48
C LEU A 39 -47.56 -7.21 14.96
N GLN A 40 -48.42 -8.23 14.94
CA GLN A 40 -48.11 -9.60 15.27
C GLN A 40 -47.76 -10.36 13.98
N MET A 41 -46.58 -10.96 13.92
CA MET A 41 -46.15 -11.78 12.78
C MET A 41 -46.93 -13.10 12.74
N PRO A 42 -47.57 -13.47 11.62
CA PRO A 42 -48.13 -14.81 11.46
C PRO A 42 -47.03 -15.82 11.07
N ALA A 43 -47.08 -16.98 11.71
CA ALA A 43 -46.40 -18.19 11.24
C ALA A 43 -47.08 -18.67 9.95
N ASN A 44 -46.31 -18.87 8.88
CA ASN A 44 -46.81 -19.46 7.65
C ASN A 44 -46.18 -20.84 7.42
N GLU A 45 -47.08 -21.82 7.31
CA GLU A 45 -46.88 -23.19 6.88
C GLU A 45 -46.26 -23.30 5.48
N ALA A 46 -45.50 -24.37 5.25
CA ALA A 46 -44.87 -24.71 3.98
C ALA A 46 -45.89 -25.16 2.92
N PRO A 47 -45.73 -24.80 1.63
CA PRO A 47 -46.50 -25.38 0.54
C PRO A 47 -45.85 -26.67 -0.02
N PRO A 48 -46.64 -27.56 -0.66
CA PRO A 48 -46.18 -28.88 -1.06
C PRO A 48 -45.43 -28.90 -2.40
N ALA A 49 -44.68 -29.98 -2.57
CA ALA A 49 -43.89 -30.33 -3.75
C ALA A 49 -44.74 -30.50 -5.02
N ASP A 50 -44.23 -29.98 -6.14
CA ASP A 50 -44.30 -30.60 -7.47
C ASP A 50 -43.31 -29.88 -8.41
N ALA A 51 -42.35 -30.64 -8.96
CA ALA A 51 -41.39 -30.18 -9.95
C ALA A 51 -41.33 -31.18 -11.11
N ASP A 52 -41.50 -30.69 -12.33
CA ASP A 52 -41.22 -31.40 -13.58
C ASP A 52 -40.29 -30.54 -14.46
N GLU A 53 -39.21 -31.17 -14.94
CA GLU A 53 -38.19 -30.76 -15.94
C GLU A 53 -37.03 -29.80 -15.57
N PRO A 54 -35.83 -29.91 -16.20
CA PRO A 54 -34.94 -31.07 -16.17
C PRO A 54 -33.45 -30.72 -15.87
N ALA A 55 -32.73 -31.76 -15.41
CA ALA A 55 -31.28 -31.96 -15.25
C ALA A 55 -30.30 -30.86 -15.70
N GLY A 56 -29.90 -30.01 -14.74
CA GLY A 56 -28.54 -29.47 -14.66
C GLY A 56 -27.63 -30.47 -13.95
N ALA A 57 -26.39 -30.61 -14.44
CA ALA A 57 -25.40 -31.55 -13.92
C ALA A 57 -25.14 -31.38 -12.41
N PRO A 58 -24.87 -32.47 -11.66
CA PRO A 58 -24.64 -32.38 -10.23
C PRO A 58 -23.30 -31.71 -9.94
N VAL A 59 -23.32 -30.64 -9.15
CA VAL A 59 -22.18 -30.20 -8.34
C VAL A 59 -22.09 -31.18 -7.17
N PRO A 60 -20.93 -31.78 -6.86
CA PRO A 60 -20.81 -32.65 -5.70
C PRO A 60 -20.89 -31.78 -4.44
N THR A 61 -21.94 -31.97 -3.65
CA THR A 61 -22.00 -31.55 -2.25
C THR A 61 -21.59 -32.74 -1.39
N SER A 62 -20.38 -32.71 -0.84
CA SER A 62 -20.02 -33.22 0.49
C SER A 62 -18.50 -33.23 0.58
N SER A 63 -17.91 -32.13 1.00
CA SER A 63 -16.70 -32.25 1.79
C SER A 63 -17.16 -32.39 3.26
N PRO A 64 -16.63 -33.34 4.05
CA PRO A 64 -16.98 -33.45 5.47
C PRO A 64 -16.68 -32.13 6.19
N ALA A 65 -17.35 -31.87 7.31
CA ALA A 65 -17.19 -30.60 8.05
C ALA A 65 -16.14 -30.72 9.17
N THR A 66 -15.33 -31.77 9.11
CA THR A 66 -14.37 -32.15 10.14
C THR A 66 -13.35 -33.07 9.49
N GLU A 67 -12.08 -32.74 9.66
CA GLU A 67 -10.95 -33.59 9.26
C GLU A 67 -11.09 -34.98 9.88
N SER A 68 -10.98 -36.01 9.04
CA SER A 68 -11.27 -37.38 9.42
C SER A 68 -10.04 -38.12 9.91
N ARG A 69 -8.86 -37.71 9.44
CA ARG A 69 -7.55 -38.28 9.77
C ARG A 69 -6.49 -37.18 9.81
N CYS A 70 -5.91 -36.98 10.98
CA CYS A 70 -4.94 -35.92 11.24
C CYS A 70 -3.47 -36.34 10.97
N ASP A 71 -3.22 -37.36 10.15
CA ASP A 71 -1.89 -37.95 9.93
C ASP A 71 -1.64 -38.50 8.52
N ASP A 72 -2.48 -38.18 7.54
CA ASP A 72 -2.49 -38.84 6.24
C ASP A 72 -2.01 -37.98 5.06
N GLY A 73 -1.75 -36.69 5.30
CA GLY A 73 -1.29 -35.75 4.29
C GLY A 73 -2.38 -35.27 3.33
N ALA A 74 -3.65 -35.52 3.65
CA ALA A 74 -4.79 -35.12 2.83
C ALA A 74 -5.67 -34.10 3.56
N ASP A 75 -6.39 -33.33 2.74
CA ASP A 75 -7.48 -32.45 3.16
C ASP A 75 -8.76 -33.29 3.01
N ASP A 76 -9.10 -34.09 4.03
CA ASP A 76 -10.25 -35.00 3.93
C ASP A 76 -11.58 -34.23 3.98
N ASP A 77 -11.56 -33.01 4.52
CA ASP A 77 -12.71 -32.13 4.79
C ASP A 77 -12.91 -30.98 3.78
N GLY A 78 -11.92 -30.77 2.91
CA GLY A 78 -11.96 -29.90 1.75
C GLY A 78 -11.96 -28.40 2.06
N ASP A 79 -11.56 -27.99 3.28
CA ASP A 79 -11.48 -26.58 3.67
C ASP A 79 -10.15 -25.90 3.27
N GLY A 80 -9.18 -26.70 2.80
CA GLY A 80 -7.88 -26.26 2.30
C GLY A 80 -6.74 -26.39 3.33
N MET A 81 -7.01 -26.88 4.54
CA MET A 81 -6.00 -27.28 5.52
C MET A 81 -5.79 -28.80 5.49
N VAL A 82 -4.66 -29.27 6.04
CA VAL A 82 -4.32 -30.70 6.09
C VAL A 82 -3.79 -31.05 7.46
N ASP A 83 -4.15 -32.23 7.98
CA ASP A 83 -3.61 -32.79 9.23
C ASP A 83 -3.55 -31.78 10.39
N CYS A 84 -2.40 -31.63 11.08
CA CYS A 84 -2.23 -30.71 12.21
C CYS A 84 -2.29 -29.22 11.85
N ALA A 85 -2.25 -28.87 10.55
CA ALA A 85 -2.54 -27.51 10.11
C ALA A 85 -4.05 -27.22 10.08
N ASP A 86 -4.89 -28.25 10.20
CA ASP A 86 -6.35 -28.15 10.29
C ASP A 86 -6.81 -27.84 11.74
N ALA A 87 -7.74 -26.90 11.87
CA ALA A 87 -8.28 -26.49 13.16
C ALA A 87 -9.07 -27.60 13.87
N ASP A 88 -9.65 -28.54 13.11
CA ASP A 88 -10.38 -29.69 13.63
C ASP A 88 -9.45 -30.78 14.20
N CYS A 89 -8.15 -30.75 13.84
CA CYS A 89 -7.11 -31.63 14.34
C CYS A 89 -6.32 -31.06 15.52
N PHE A 90 -6.58 -29.82 15.93
CA PHE A 90 -5.81 -29.13 16.97
C PHE A 90 -5.78 -29.83 18.34
N GLU A 91 -6.85 -30.57 18.69
CA GLU A 91 -6.93 -31.33 19.94
C GLU A 91 -6.56 -32.82 19.77
N ASP A 92 -6.12 -33.25 18.58
CA ASP A 92 -5.72 -34.64 18.36
C ASP A 92 -4.36 -34.92 19.05
N PRO A 93 -4.21 -36.05 19.78
CA PRO A 93 -2.95 -36.41 20.43
C PRO A 93 -1.73 -36.49 19.50
N ILE A 94 -1.93 -36.62 18.19
CA ILE A 94 -0.85 -36.57 17.18
C ILE A 94 -0.31 -35.14 17.03
N CYS A 95 -1.16 -34.13 17.21
CA CYS A 95 -0.83 -32.71 17.11
C CYS A 95 -0.51 -32.06 18.47
N GLU A 96 -0.59 -32.81 19.57
CA GLU A 96 -0.16 -32.35 20.89
C GLU A 96 1.37 -32.40 21.03
N ALA A 97 1.93 -31.40 21.71
CA ALA A 97 3.36 -31.30 21.98
C ALA A 97 3.91 -32.57 22.66
N ASN A 98 4.76 -33.28 21.94
CA ASN A 98 5.50 -34.41 22.46
C ASN A 98 6.81 -33.90 23.07
N THR A 99 7.38 -34.56 24.10
CA THR A 99 8.68 -34.14 24.66
C THR A 99 9.86 -34.65 23.83
N GLY A 100 9.80 -34.51 22.51
CA GLY A 100 10.80 -35.03 21.58
C GLY A 100 11.77 -33.96 21.08
N ASP A 101 12.73 -34.35 20.24
CA ASP A 101 13.62 -33.39 19.55
C ASP A 101 12.97 -32.96 18.22
N GLU A 102 12.99 -31.67 17.89
CA GLU A 102 12.48 -31.05 16.64
C GLU A 102 13.62 -30.78 15.64
N ARG A 103 14.47 -31.80 15.40
CA ARG A 103 15.76 -31.65 14.67
C ARG A 103 15.94 -32.61 13.52
N ASN A 104 14.87 -32.96 12.82
CA ASN A 104 14.92 -33.79 11.62
C ASN A 104 13.84 -33.38 10.61
N ASP A 105 14.04 -33.74 9.34
CA ASP A 105 13.14 -33.34 8.25
C ASP A 105 11.68 -33.76 8.47
N GLU A 106 11.45 -34.91 9.10
CA GLU A 106 10.11 -35.45 9.33
C GLU A 106 9.33 -34.61 10.35
N ARG A 107 10.03 -34.06 11.36
CA ARG A 107 9.45 -33.27 12.45
C ARG A 107 9.50 -31.76 12.25
N CYS A 108 10.28 -31.32 11.27
CA CYS A 108 10.38 -29.93 10.86
C CYS A 108 9.48 -29.62 9.66
N SER A 109 8.52 -30.49 9.38
CA SER A 109 7.52 -30.30 8.32
C SER A 109 6.18 -30.97 8.62
N ASP A 110 5.93 -31.34 9.87
CA ASP A 110 4.70 -32.02 10.30
C ASP A 110 3.70 -31.09 10.98
N TRP A 111 4.02 -29.79 11.08
CA TRP A 111 3.17 -28.74 11.66
C TRP A 111 2.86 -28.95 13.14
N VAL A 112 3.70 -29.71 13.85
CA VAL A 112 3.59 -29.98 15.27
C VAL A 112 4.80 -29.41 16.02
N ASP A 113 4.54 -28.64 17.08
CA ASP A 113 5.54 -28.24 18.08
C ASP A 113 6.02 -29.49 18.85
N ASN A 114 7.03 -30.13 18.28
CA ASN A 114 7.50 -31.47 18.63
C ASN A 114 8.42 -31.49 19.84
N ASP A 115 8.84 -30.32 20.32
CA ASP A 115 9.67 -30.14 21.52
C ASP A 115 9.02 -29.29 22.62
N GLY A 116 7.87 -28.67 22.33
CA GLY A 116 6.98 -28.00 23.26
C GLY A 116 7.48 -26.62 23.69
N ASP A 117 8.33 -25.98 22.88
CA ASP A 117 8.89 -24.66 23.17
C ASP A 117 8.03 -23.48 22.68
N GLY A 118 6.95 -23.80 21.95
CA GLY A 118 5.98 -22.86 21.40
C GLY A 118 6.30 -22.38 19.99
N MET A 119 7.32 -22.95 19.34
CA MET A 119 7.62 -22.78 17.92
C MET A 119 7.28 -24.07 17.16
N THR A 120 7.15 -23.98 15.83
CA THR A 120 6.73 -25.15 15.01
C THR A 120 7.47 -25.14 13.68
N ASP A 121 7.97 -26.30 13.27
CA ASP A 121 8.65 -26.56 12.00
C ASP A 121 9.76 -25.53 11.69
N CYS A 122 9.76 -24.95 10.49
CA CYS A 122 10.78 -24.01 10.04
C CYS A 122 10.71 -22.64 10.75
N GLU A 123 9.71 -22.42 11.59
CA GLU A 123 9.69 -21.28 12.52
C GLU A 123 10.42 -21.61 13.84
N ASP A 124 10.66 -22.89 14.13
CA ASP A 124 11.51 -23.36 15.22
C ASP A 124 13.00 -23.20 14.86
N THR A 125 13.74 -22.59 15.79
CA THR A 125 15.19 -22.45 15.72
C THR A 125 15.94 -23.78 15.65
N ASP A 126 15.39 -24.86 16.22
CA ASP A 126 15.99 -26.19 16.20
C ASP A 126 15.96 -26.83 14.79
N CYS A 127 14.97 -26.46 13.98
CA CYS A 127 14.84 -26.84 12.57
C CYS A 127 15.79 -26.11 11.60
N THR A 128 16.54 -25.13 12.09
CA THR A 128 17.52 -24.39 11.26
C THR A 128 18.92 -25.00 11.27
N THR A 129 19.11 -26.11 11.99
CA THR A 129 20.42 -26.75 12.16
C THR A 129 20.54 -28.07 11.40
N PRO A 130 21.72 -28.40 10.82
CA PRO A 130 21.95 -29.70 10.21
C PRO A 130 21.69 -30.84 11.22
N PRO A 131 20.93 -31.89 10.86
CA PRO A 131 20.73 -32.40 9.49
C PRO A 131 19.44 -31.97 8.78
N VAL A 132 18.68 -30.99 9.29
CA VAL A 132 17.41 -30.56 8.70
C VAL A 132 17.65 -29.83 7.36
N THR A 133 17.01 -30.31 6.29
CA THR A 133 17.04 -29.79 4.93
C THR A 133 15.66 -29.36 4.42
N VAL A 134 14.57 -29.80 5.04
CA VAL A 134 13.20 -29.46 4.61
C VAL A 134 12.91 -27.95 4.71
N CYS A 135 13.52 -27.28 5.68
CA CYS A 135 13.42 -25.83 5.89
C CYS A 135 14.36 -24.99 5.02
N GLU A 136 15.23 -25.62 4.23
CA GLU A 136 16.12 -24.93 3.29
C GLU A 136 15.40 -24.52 1.99
N GLY A 137 14.13 -24.92 1.80
CA GLY A 137 13.35 -24.59 0.61
C GLY A 137 13.99 -25.08 -0.69
N SER A 138 13.53 -24.55 -1.84
CA SER A 138 14.16 -24.82 -3.15
C SER A 138 15.51 -24.11 -3.34
N ALA A 139 16.15 -23.64 -2.26
CA ALA A 139 17.54 -23.25 -2.31
C ALA A 139 18.33 -24.52 -2.65
N ALA A 140 18.58 -24.73 -3.94
CA ALA A 140 19.52 -25.75 -4.37
C ALA A 140 20.76 -25.57 -3.51
N ARG A 141 21.14 -26.64 -2.79
CA ARG A 141 22.44 -26.76 -2.12
C ARG A 141 23.44 -25.95 -2.92
N MET A 142 23.88 -24.83 -2.38
CA MET A 142 25.11 -24.23 -2.84
C MET A 142 26.20 -25.24 -2.50
N THR A 143 26.36 -26.21 -3.40
CA THR A 143 27.55 -27.03 -3.43
C THR A 143 28.71 -26.04 -3.61
N PRO A 144 29.81 -26.14 -2.84
CA PRO A 144 30.95 -25.23 -2.94
C PRO A 144 31.70 -25.27 -4.30
N ALA A 145 31.09 -25.80 -5.36
CA ALA A 145 31.77 -26.18 -6.60
C ALA A 145 31.38 -25.34 -7.83
N SER A 146 30.56 -24.30 -7.68
CA SER A 146 30.36 -23.30 -8.73
C SER A 146 30.37 -21.88 -8.17
N GLN A 147 31.34 -21.61 -7.30
CA GLN A 147 31.86 -20.26 -7.09
C GLN A 147 32.51 -19.82 -8.41
N PRO A 148 32.02 -18.77 -9.11
CA PRO A 148 32.84 -18.07 -10.07
C PRO A 148 33.85 -17.22 -9.29
N ASN A 149 34.86 -17.89 -8.71
CA ASN A 149 35.85 -17.34 -7.79
C ASN A 149 35.26 -16.65 -6.56
N ASP A 150 35.81 -17.02 -5.41
CA ASP A 150 35.98 -16.13 -4.26
C ASP A 150 36.74 -14.88 -4.72
N GLY A 151 36.04 -13.94 -5.36
CA GLY A 151 36.26 -12.55 -5.04
C GLY A 151 35.77 -12.43 -3.61
N GLU A 152 36.72 -12.33 -2.67
CA GLU A 152 36.54 -11.62 -1.42
C GLU A 152 35.41 -10.60 -1.61
N GLU A 153 34.26 -10.76 -0.96
CA GLU A 153 33.27 -9.69 -0.95
C GLU A 153 34.03 -8.49 -0.36
N ASP A 154 34.49 -7.59 -1.24
CA ASP A 154 35.15 -6.33 -0.93
C ASP A 154 34.10 -5.43 -0.25
N LEU A 155 33.61 -5.87 0.91
CA LEU A 155 32.90 -5.05 1.86
C LEU A 155 34.00 -4.22 2.55
N PRO A 156 34.17 -2.95 2.17
CA PRO A 156 35.15 -2.11 2.84
C PRO A 156 34.86 -2.06 4.34
N GLU A 157 35.89 -2.15 5.16
CA GLU A 157 35.74 -1.93 6.60
C GLU A 157 35.19 -0.52 6.86
N LEU A 158 34.14 -0.42 7.67
CA LEU A 158 33.56 0.87 8.05
C LEU A 158 34.55 1.64 8.94
N GLU A 159 35.12 2.74 8.43
CA GLU A 159 36.04 3.59 9.20
C GLU A 159 35.32 4.80 9.81
N GLY A 160 35.55 5.07 11.11
CA GLY A 160 35.09 6.29 11.78
C GLY A 160 33.58 6.33 12.03
N ASP A 161 32.93 7.42 11.60
CA ASP A 161 31.48 7.66 11.73
C ASP A 161 30.66 7.13 10.53
N MET A 162 31.27 6.32 9.67
CA MET A 162 30.60 5.72 8.51
C MET A 162 29.59 4.67 8.94
N SER A 163 28.40 4.71 8.35
CA SER A 163 27.38 3.67 8.50
C SER A 163 27.30 2.81 7.23
N ALA A 164 26.65 1.65 7.30
CA ALA A 164 26.51 0.75 6.15
C ALA A 164 25.83 1.43 4.95
N GLU A 165 24.96 2.40 5.20
CA GLU A 165 24.30 3.22 4.18
C GLU A 165 25.27 4.13 3.41
N ASP A 166 26.43 4.45 3.98
CA ASP A 166 27.45 5.27 3.32
C ASP A 166 28.28 4.46 2.31
N LEU A 167 28.09 3.14 2.27
CA LEU A 167 28.69 2.26 1.26
C LEU A 167 27.95 2.31 -0.08
N ILE A 168 26.69 2.76 -0.09
CA ILE A 168 25.84 2.73 -1.28
C ILE A 168 26.28 3.82 -2.25
N GLY A 169 26.52 3.44 -3.51
CA GLY A 169 27.08 4.32 -4.55
C GLY A 169 28.58 4.59 -4.40
N GLY A 170 29.29 3.78 -3.61
CA GLY A 170 30.73 3.84 -3.38
C GLY A 170 31.37 2.46 -3.42
N PHE A 171 32.71 2.39 -3.38
CA PHE A 171 33.45 1.12 -3.24
C PHE A 171 33.09 0.02 -4.27
N GLY A 172 32.88 0.41 -5.52
CA GLY A 172 32.54 -0.50 -6.62
C GLY A 172 31.03 -0.73 -6.79
N ASP A 173 30.21 -0.21 -5.87
CA ASP A 173 28.75 -0.14 -5.98
C ASP A 173 28.33 1.04 -6.87
N ALA A 174 27.49 0.79 -7.86
CA ALA A 174 26.79 1.85 -8.58
C ALA A 174 25.45 2.12 -7.88
N ASP A 175 25.05 3.38 -7.81
CA ASP A 175 23.81 3.74 -7.11
C ASP A 175 22.59 3.66 -8.04
N GLY A 176 21.73 2.64 -7.87
CA GLY A 176 20.43 2.59 -8.54
C GLY A 176 19.40 1.60 -7.97
N GLU A 177 19.81 0.56 -7.26
CA GLU A 177 18.91 -0.40 -6.61
C GLU A 177 18.51 0.01 -5.18
N ARG A 178 17.41 0.77 -5.04
CA ARG A 178 16.99 1.36 -3.74
C ARG A 178 15.54 1.12 -3.32
N ASN A 179 14.88 0.13 -3.91
CA ASN A 179 13.52 -0.23 -3.49
C ASN A 179 13.28 -1.75 -3.61
N ASP A 180 12.30 -2.25 -2.87
CA ASP A 180 11.95 -3.68 -2.83
C ASP A 180 11.69 -4.29 -4.21
N TYR A 181 11.18 -3.49 -5.15
CA TYR A 181 10.85 -3.96 -6.49
C TYR A 181 12.09 -4.15 -7.36
N LEU A 182 13.03 -3.21 -7.34
CA LEU A 182 14.31 -3.30 -8.06
C LEU A 182 15.19 -4.39 -7.43
N CYS A 183 15.11 -4.55 -6.11
CA CYS A 183 15.84 -5.56 -5.36
C CYS A 183 15.21 -6.97 -5.38
N SER A 184 14.24 -7.20 -6.26
CA SER A 184 13.61 -8.52 -6.45
C SER A 184 13.23 -8.79 -7.91
N ASP A 185 13.72 -7.98 -8.86
CA ASP A 185 13.36 -8.12 -10.27
C ASP A 185 14.34 -8.96 -11.10
N GLY A 186 15.38 -9.51 -10.47
CA GLY A 186 16.32 -10.43 -11.11
C GLY A 186 17.34 -9.73 -12.00
N ALA A 187 17.46 -8.40 -11.92
CA ALA A 187 18.22 -7.61 -12.88
C ALA A 187 19.11 -6.58 -12.19
N ASP A 188 20.37 -6.53 -12.61
CA ASP A 188 21.36 -5.50 -12.26
C ASP A 188 20.91 -4.15 -12.86
N ASN A 189 20.25 -3.32 -12.05
CA ASN A 189 19.60 -2.09 -12.48
C ASN A 189 20.55 -0.89 -12.53
N ASP A 190 21.71 -0.92 -11.89
CA ASP A 190 22.73 0.13 -11.95
C ASP A 190 24.00 -0.26 -12.72
N GLY A 191 24.10 -1.52 -13.12
CA GLY A 191 25.08 -2.04 -14.07
C GLY A 191 26.45 -2.26 -13.46
N ASP A 192 26.54 -2.50 -12.16
CA ASP A 192 27.80 -2.74 -11.45
C ASP A 192 28.18 -4.22 -11.34
N GLY A 193 27.32 -5.11 -11.82
CA GLY A 193 27.53 -6.55 -11.85
C GLY A 193 26.98 -7.30 -10.64
N ARG A 194 26.34 -6.62 -9.69
CA ARG A 194 25.57 -7.22 -8.61
C ARG A 194 24.09 -7.19 -8.95
N THR A 195 23.31 -8.12 -8.39
CA THR A 195 21.89 -8.28 -8.70
C THR A 195 21.09 -8.46 -7.42
N ASP A 196 20.02 -7.70 -7.25
CA ASP A 196 19.06 -7.85 -6.15
C ASP A 196 19.78 -7.91 -4.79
N CYS A 197 19.54 -8.92 -3.97
CA CYS A 197 20.11 -9.02 -2.63
C CYS A 197 21.63 -9.26 -2.57
N ALA A 198 22.29 -9.47 -3.72
CA ALA A 198 23.74 -9.41 -3.79
C ALA A 198 24.28 -7.97 -3.90
N ASP A 199 23.42 -7.01 -4.21
CA ASP A 199 23.73 -5.58 -4.38
C ASP A 199 23.82 -4.83 -3.04
N PHE A 200 24.72 -3.83 -2.93
CA PHE A 200 24.89 -3.10 -1.68
C PHE A 200 23.78 -2.07 -1.47
N GLY A 201 23.24 -1.47 -2.54
CA GLY A 201 22.00 -0.69 -2.51
C GLY A 201 20.85 -1.49 -1.93
N CYS A 202 20.67 -2.74 -2.35
CA CYS A 202 19.61 -3.58 -1.82
C CYS A 202 19.83 -4.06 -0.39
N ARG A 203 21.08 -4.37 -0.01
CA ARG A 203 21.41 -4.87 1.33
C ARG A 203 21.41 -3.78 2.40
N PHE A 204 21.85 -2.57 2.04
CA PHE A 204 22.10 -1.51 3.01
C PHE A 204 21.14 -0.34 2.92
N ASP A 205 20.34 -0.19 1.85
CA ASP A 205 19.35 0.88 1.82
C ASP A 205 18.21 0.57 2.82
N PRO A 206 17.96 1.44 3.81
CA PRO A 206 16.90 1.23 4.81
C PRO A 206 15.49 1.24 4.22
N GLN A 207 15.32 1.66 2.97
CA GLN A 207 14.07 1.59 2.22
C GLN A 207 13.85 0.22 1.56
N VAL A 208 14.91 -0.57 1.38
CA VAL A 208 14.86 -1.93 0.86
C VAL A 208 14.71 -2.89 2.02
N THR A 209 13.73 -3.76 1.88
CA THR A 209 13.25 -4.66 2.93
C THR A 209 13.20 -6.10 2.46
N VAL A 210 13.30 -6.35 1.15
CA VAL A 210 13.31 -7.70 0.56
C VAL A 210 14.61 -8.47 0.80
N CYS A 211 15.73 -7.80 1.10
CA CYS A 211 17.07 -8.41 1.16
C CYS A 211 17.63 -8.66 2.56
N THR A 212 16.77 -8.83 3.56
CA THR A 212 17.20 -9.09 4.94
C THR A 212 17.16 -10.57 5.28
N ALA A 213 18.10 -11.03 6.12
CA ALA A 213 18.37 -12.43 6.46
C ALA A 213 17.28 -13.20 7.25
N SER A 214 16.00 -12.87 7.08
CA SER A 214 14.89 -13.70 7.57
C SER A 214 13.94 -13.94 6.41
N PRO A 215 13.63 -15.20 6.05
CA PRO A 215 12.69 -15.55 4.98
C PRO A 215 11.22 -15.19 5.32
N GLY A 216 10.99 -14.45 6.42
CA GLY A 216 9.68 -14.09 6.91
C GLY A 216 9.06 -12.87 6.23
N TYR A 217 7.74 -12.89 6.16
CA TYR A 217 6.92 -11.74 5.79
C TYR A 217 7.21 -10.53 6.67
N ARG A 218 7.24 -9.34 6.08
CA ARG A 218 7.43 -8.10 6.83
C ARG A 218 6.11 -7.38 7.03
N PHE A 219 5.82 -7.08 8.29
CA PHE A 219 4.73 -6.20 8.68
C PHE A 219 5.28 -4.80 8.94
N GLY A 220 4.72 -3.82 8.25
CA GLY A 220 4.99 -2.40 8.48
C GLY A 220 3.75 -1.73 9.03
N VAL A 221 3.89 -1.04 10.16
CA VAL A 221 2.83 -0.24 10.76
C VAL A 221 3.21 1.23 10.64
N VAL A 222 2.26 2.03 10.16
CA VAL A 222 2.39 3.49 10.14
C VAL A 222 1.24 4.07 10.95
N ALA A 223 1.58 4.75 12.03
CA ALA A 223 0.64 5.50 12.85
C ALA A 223 0.95 6.99 12.74
N GLY A 224 -0.07 7.80 12.49
CA GLY A 224 0.02 9.26 12.39
C GLY A 224 -1.10 9.93 13.17
N VAL A 225 -0.74 10.90 14.01
CA VAL A 225 -1.69 11.79 14.70
C VAL A 225 -1.49 13.20 14.15
N GLY A 226 -2.58 13.75 13.60
CA GLY A 226 -2.59 15.07 12.99
C GLY A 226 -3.47 16.04 13.76
N PHE A 227 -2.97 17.27 13.87
CA PHE A 227 -3.69 18.46 14.31
C PHE A 227 -3.91 19.33 13.08
N GLU A 228 -5.16 19.58 12.71
CA GLU A 228 -5.53 20.34 11.53
C GLU A 228 -6.27 21.60 11.97
N TYR A 229 -5.89 22.74 11.39
CA TYR A 229 -6.58 24.01 11.51
C TYR A 229 -7.08 24.43 10.13
N ASP A 230 -8.39 24.61 10.01
CA ASP A 230 -9.07 25.12 8.81
C ASP A 230 -9.41 26.59 9.05
N ALA A 231 -8.85 27.48 8.21
CA ALA A 231 -9.03 28.92 8.34
C ALA A 231 -10.39 29.41 7.80
N GLN A 232 -11.15 28.56 7.12
CA GLN A 232 -12.45 28.88 6.51
C GLN A 232 -13.60 28.07 7.08
N ALA A 233 -13.37 27.28 8.15
CA ALA A 233 -14.44 26.60 8.84
C ALA A 233 -15.49 27.61 9.33
N ASP A 234 -16.75 27.33 9.02
CA ASP A 234 -17.88 28.07 9.54
C ASP A 234 -18.08 27.67 11.02
N ASP A 235 -17.72 28.58 11.93
CA ASP A 235 -17.77 28.36 13.38
C ASP A 235 -19.17 27.97 13.90
N ASP A 236 -20.23 28.24 13.13
CA ASP A 236 -21.60 27.85 13.46
C ASP A 236 -21.92 26.37 13.18
N ILE A 237 -21.12 25.69 12.33
CA ILE A 237 -21.38 24.33 11.83
C ILE A 237 -20.25 23.37 12.21
N GLN A 238 -18.99 23.82 12.19
CA GLN A 238 -17.82 22.98 12.48
C GLN A 238 -16.76 23.74 13.29
N THR A 239 -16.03 23.02 14.13
CA THR A 239 -14.87 23.59 14.82
C THR A 239 -13.70 23.72 13.84
N PRO A 240 -12.98 24.86 13.80
CA PRO A 240 -11.84 25.06 12.90
C PRO A 240 -10.63 24.19 13.25
N TYR A 241 -10.67 23.48 14.39
CA TYR A 241 -9.62 22.58 14.84
C TYR A 241 -10.11 21.13 14.80
N ASP A 242 -9.29 20.24 14.28
CA ASP A 242 -9.51 18.79 14.34
C ASP A 242 -8.23 18.08 14.81
N VAL A 243 -8.40 17.09 15.70
CA VAL A 243 -7.31 16.25 16.19
C VAL A 243 -7.74 14.80 16.05
N ARG A 244 -7.04 14.05 15.21
CA ARG A 244 -7.39 12.67 14.91
C ARG A 244 -6.18 11.83 14.56
N PHE A 245 -6.37 10.52 14.65
CA PHE A 245 -5.53 9.59 13.90
C PHE A 245 -5.76 9.85 12.41
N THR A 246 -4.79 10.48 11.75
CA THR A 246 -4.85 10.78 10.32
C THR A 246 -4.40 9.58 9.50
N ARG A 247 -3.54 8.73 10.07
CA ARG A 247 -2.98 7.55 9.39
C ARG A 247 -2.92 6.38 10.36
N LEU A 248 -3.51 5.26 9.94
CA LEU A 248 -3.23 3.95 10.51
C LEU A 248 -3.11 2.98 9.34
N GLN A 249 -1.90 2.84 8.78
CA GLN A 249 -1.63 1.97 7.64
C GLN A 249 -0.90 0.72 8.10
N LEU A 250 -1.43 -0.44 7.75
CA LEU A 250 -0.77 -1.73 7.88
C LEU A 250 -0.29 -2.17 6.49
N ARG A 251 0.92 -2.71 6.42
CA ARG A 251 1.46 -3.30 5.20
C ARG A 251 2.06 -4.65 5.51
N ALA A 252 1.75 -5.65 4.70
CA ALA A 252 2.45 -6.91 4.66
C ALA A 252 3.12 -7.01 3.30
N LEU A 253 4.42 -7.31 3.26
CA LEU A 253 5.17 -7.44 2.01
C LEU A 253 6.31 -8.43 2.16
N GLY A 254 6.72 -8.98 1.02
CA GLY A 254 7.83 -9.93 0.97
C GLY A 254 7.83 -10.70 -0.34
N GLN A 255 8.63 -11.75 -0.35
CA GLN A 255 8.67 -12.73 -1.41
C GLN A 255 7.56 -13.77 -1.20
N ILE A 256 6.97 -14.27 -2.30
CA ILE A 256 6.01 -15.38 -2.23
C ILE A 256 6.81 -16.67 -1.98
N PRO A 257 6.49 -17.46 -0.95
CA PRO A 257 7.20 -18.71 -0.68
C PRO A 257 7.27 -19.60 -1.92
N TYR A 258 8.40 -20.27 -2.09
CA TYR A 258 8.67 -21.19 -3.20
C TYR A 258 8.73 -20.56 -4.60
N ILE A 259 8.60 -19.24 -4.73
CA ILE A 259 8.72 -18.53 -6.01
C ILE A 259 9.85 -17.50 -5.92
N GLU A 260 10.99 -17.79 -6.53
CA GLU A 260 12.11 -16.87 -6.66
C GLU A 260 11.71 -15.58 -7.39
N ASN A 261 12.24 -14.43 -6.96
CA ASN A 261 12.03 -13.11 -7.58
C ASN A 261 10.54 -12.72 -7.71
N SER A 262 9.73 -13.24 -6.80
CA SER A 262 8.33 -12.85 -6.64
C SER A 262 8.20 -11.76 -5.58
N PHE A 263 7.15 -10.96 -5.70
CA PHE A 263 6.88 -9.87 -4.77
C PHE A 263 5.40 -9.79 -4.50
N PHE A 264 5.01 -9.81 -3.24
CA PHE A 264 3.65 -9.44 -2.84
C PHE A 264 3.66 -8.24 -1.90
N LEU A 265 2.56 -7.49 -1.97
CA LEU A 265 2.31 -6.34 -1.14
C LEU A 265 0.81 -6.26 -0.86
N ILE A 266 0.46 -6.29 0.42
CA ILE A 266 -0.88 -6.01 0.91
C ILE A 266 -0.78 -4.75 1.76
N SER A 267 -1.64 -3.77 1.52
CA SER A 267 -1.73 -2.54 2.30
C SER A 267 -3.17 -2.27 2.69
N ALA A 268 -3.39 -2.18 3.99
CA ALA A 268 -4.66 -1.80 4.59
C ALA A 268 -4.54 -0.46 5.30
N ARG A 269 -5.64 0.27 5.36
CA ARG A 269 -5.81 1.48 6.15
C ARG A 269 -6.98 1.32 7.11
N LEU A 270 -6.78 1.77 8.33
CA LEU A 270 -7.68 1.57 9.46
C LEU A 270 -8.09 2.90 10.12
N GLU A 271 -7.97 4.03 9.42
CA GLU A 271 -8.34 5.34 9.98
C GLU A 271 -9.87 5.51 10.23
N ARG A 272 -10.64 6.00 9.25
CA ARG A 272 -12.10 6.21 9.35
C ARG A 272 -12.88 4.91 9.11
N SER A 273 -12.49 4.17 8.08
CA SER A 273 -13.07 2.89 7.72
C SER A 273 -11.94 1.91 7.37
N PRO A 274 -11.93 0.72 7.99
CA PRO A 274 -11.03 -0.35 7.61
C PRO A 274 -11.21 -0.68 6.13
N ARG A 275 -10.14 -0.55 5.34
CA ARG A 275 -10.15 -0.90 3.93
C ARG A 275 -8.78 -1.38 3.47
N ILE A 276 -8.77 -2.39 2.62
CA ILE A 276 -7.56 -2.74 1.86
C ILE A 276 -7.43 -1.67 0.78
N THR A 277 -6.34 -0.91 0.84
CA THR A 277 -6.04 0.17 -0.10
C THR A 277 -5.24 -0.28 -1.31
N PHE A 278 -4.49 -1.37 -1.19
CA PHE A 278 -3.78 -1.96 -2.32
C PHE A 278 -3.39 -3.40 -2.00
N ALA A 279 -3.64 -4.31 -2.92
CA ALA A 279 -3.07 -5.65 -2.89
C ALA A 279 -2.39 -5.90 -4.22
N HIS A 280 -1.19 -6.49 -4.23
CA HIS A 280 -0.41 -6.76 -5.43
C HIS A 280 0.39 -8.04 -5.23
N PHE A 281 0.34 -8.93 -6.20
CA PHE A 281 1.06 -10.20 -6.22
C PHE A 281 1.72 -10.32 -7.58
N GLN A 282 3.04 -10.40 -7.60
CA GLN A 282 3.84 -10.42 -8.82
C GLN A 282 4.68 -11.67 -8.87
N ILE A 283 4.64 -12.32 -10.03
CA ILE A 283 5.38 -13.54 -10.32
C ILE A 283 6.23 -13.28 -11.57
N PRO A 284 7.53 -13.58 -11.54
CA PRO A 284 8.39 -13.45 -12.71
C PRO A 284 8.06 -14.51 -13.76
N VAL A 285 8.21 -14.16 -15.03
CA VAL A 285 7.97 -15.03 -16.19
C VAL A 285 9.26 -15.17 -16.98
N GLY A 286 9.96 -16.27 -16.73
CA GLY A 286 11.25 -16.58 -17.35
C GLY A 286 12.39 -15.67 -16.91
N ASN A 287 13.57 -15.84 -17.51
CA ASN A 287 14.81 -15.27 -17.00
C ASN A 287 15.16 -13.89 -17.61
N ARG A 288 14.16 -13.17 -18.12
CA ARG A 288 14.35 -11.89 -18.84
C ARG A 288 13.72 -10.71 -18.10
N GLY A 289 13.38 -10.86 -16.82
CA GLY A 289 12.76 -9.81 -16.00
C GLY A 289 11.32 -9.46 -16.40
N HIS A 290 10.66 -10.31 -17.19
CA HIS A 290 9.22 -10.17 -17.44
C HIS A 290 8.44 -10.68 -16.22
N TYR A 291 7.25 -10.15 -16.01
CA TYR A 291 6.40 -10.54 -14.89
C TYR A 291 4.93 -10.51 -15.28
N VAL A 292 4.14 -11.26 -14.51
CA VAL A 292 2.69 -11.15 -14.45
C VAL A 292 2.33 -10.81 -13.01
N ALA A 293 1.38 -9.90 -12.84
CA ALA A 293 0.89 -9.56 -11.52
C ALA A 293 -0.63 -9.45 -11.48
N ILE A 294 -1.19 -9.72 -10.31
CA ILE A 294 -2.59 -9.52 -9.98
C ILE A 294 -2.63 -8.46 -8.88
N ASN A 295 -3.49 -7.47 -9.01
CA ASN A 295 -3.64 -6.42 -8.00
C ASN A 295 -5.10 -6.01 -7.78
N SER A 296 -5.35 -5.18 -6.77
CA SER A 296 -6.69 -4.72 -6.40
C SER A 296 -7.31 -3.70 -7.37
N GLY A 297 -6.70 -3.45 -8.54
CA GLY A 297 -7.24 -2.58 -9.57
C GLY A 297 -7.14 -1.08 -9.29
N GLY A 298 -6.44 -0.69 -8.20
CA GLY A 298 -6.08 0.68 -7.88
C GLY A 298 -4.74 1.10 -8.51
N GLY A 299 -4.64 2.38 -8.90
CA GLY A 299 -3.39 2.95 -9.45
C GLY A 299 -3.03 2.38 -10.83
N ASN A 300 -3.93 2.56 -11.81
CA ASN A 300 -3.73 2.04 -13.16
C ASN A 300 -2.58 2.77 -13.86
N LEU A 301 -2.77 4.05 -14.20
CA LEU A 301 -1.73 4.88 -14.83
C LEU A 301 -0.94 5.65 -13.76
N SER A 302 -1.58 6.04 -12.66
CA SER A 302 -0.93 6.75 -11.56
C SER A 302 -0.08 5.86 -10.67
N SER A 303 1.09 6.37 -10.31
CA SER A 303 1.93 5.80 -9.25
C SER A 303 1.56 6.30 -7.84
N ALA A 304 0.81 7.39 -7.71
CA ALA A 304 0.55 8.00 -6.41
C ALA A 304 -0.34 7.14 -5.51
N LEU A 305 -1.22 6.31 -6.09
CA LEU A 305 -2.16 5.47 -5.36
C LEU A 305 -1.54 4.16 -4.84
N ILE A 306 -0.42 3.72 -5.41
CA ILE A 306 0.27 2.47 -5.03
C ILE A 306 1.41 2.70 -4.04
N ILE A 307 1.88 3.94 -3.89
CA ILE A 307 2.94 4.32 -2.95
C ILE A 307 2.33 4.48 -1.54
N SER A 308 3.06 4.05 -0.50
CA SER A 308 2.69 4.24 0.91
C SER A 308 2.32 5.68 1.20
N THR A 309 1.34 5.93 2.07
CA THR A 309 1.11 7.29 2.61
C THR A 309 2.34 7.83 3.32
N ALA A 310 3.04 6.98 4.05
CA ALA A 310 4.29 7.31 4.72
C ALA A 310 5.41 7.78 3.79
N LYS A 311 5.30 7.47 2.50
CA LYS A 311 6.28 7.81 1.46
C LYS A 311 5.78 8.99 0.59
N GLN A 312 4.65 9.61 0.93
CA GLN A 312 4.13 10.79 0.24
C GLN A 312 4.77 12.08 0.81
N PRO A 313 5.36 12.96 -0.01
CA PRO A 313 6.04 14.16 0.47
C PRO A 313 5.08 15.25 0.94
N LEU A 314 3.78 15.10 0.70
CA LEU A 314 2.76 16.06 1.13
C LEU A 314 1.69 15.37 1.96
N LEU A 315 2.07 14.24 2.58
CA LEU A 315 1.26 13.35 3.41
C LEU A 315 0.14 12.62 2.64
N ASP A 316 -0.57 13.33 1.76
CA ASP A 316 -1.67 12.84 0.94
C ASP A 316 -1.36 13.00 -0.57
N PRO A 317 -1.75 12.04 -1.41
CA PRO A 317 -1.65 12.19 -2.86
C PRO A 317 -2.62 13.30 -3.35
N PRO A 318 -2.41 13.85 -4.56
CA PRO A 318 -3.27 14.89 -5.13
C PRO A 318 -4.61 14.31 -5.60
N PHE A 319 -5.49 13.95 -4.65
CA PHE A 319 -6.79 13.31 -4.93
C PHE A 319 -7.72 14.14 -5.82
N TYR A 320 -7.63 15.47 -5.75
CA TYR A 320 -8.37 16.41 -6.58
C TYR A 320 -8.18 16.13 -8.08
N MET A 321 -6.97 15.69 -8.47
CA MET A 321 -6.68 15.25 -9.82
C MET A 321 -7.05 13.77 -9.97
N LEU A 322 -6.54 12.89 -9.10
CA LEU A 322 -6.59 11.45 -9.33
C LEU A 322 -8.00 10.86 -9.31
N ASN A 323 -8.92 11.41 -8.53
CA ASN A 323 -10.27 10.84 -8.40
C ASN A 323 -11.05 10.87 -9.73
N GLU A 324 -10.78 11.84 -10.61
CA GLU A 324 -11.46 11.99 -11.90
C GLU A 324 -10.88 11.06 -13.01
N PHE A 325 -9.64 10.59 -12.84
CA PHE A 325 -8.94 9.76 -13.83
C PHE A 325 -8.67 8.33 -13.38
N GLU A 326 -8.61 8.06 -12.08
CA GLU A 326 -8.23 6.77 -11.49
C GLU A 326 -9.36 6.18 -10.66
N GLU A 327 -10.50 5.96 -11.31
CA GLU A 327 -11.65 5.32 -10.71
C GLU A 327 -11.35 3.89 -10.26
N GLY A 328 -11.98 3.50 -9.14
CA GLY A 328 -11.73 2.23 -8.48
C GLY A 328 -12.21 1.03 -9.29
N ASN A 329 -11.29 0.12 -9.59
CA ASN A 329 -11.63 -1.22 -10.09
C ASN A 329 -11.60 -2.21 -8.92
N GLY A 330 -12.24 -3.37 -9.08
CA GLY A 330 -12.25 -4.40 -8.04
C GLY A 330 -11.01 -5.31 -8.08
N ALA A 331 -10.50 -5.58 -9.28
CA ALA A 331 -9.27 -6.34 -9.50
C ALA A 331 -8.65 -5.96 -10.85
N ALA A 332 -7.34 -6.13 -10.97
CA ALA A 332 -6.64 -6.05 -12.25
C ALA A 332 -5.58 -7.13 -12.39
N MET A 333 -5.35 -7.50 -13.64
CA MET A 333 -4.21 -8.30 -14.06
C MET A 333 -3.30 -7.41 -14.90
N GLU A 334 -2.00 -7.50 -14.67
CA GLU A 334 -1.00 -6.78 -15.43
C GLU A 334 0.14 -7.71 -15.86
N ALA A 335 0.75 -7.38 -16.98
CA ALA A 335 1.97 -8.01 -17.44
C ALA A 335 2.95 -6.91 -17.85
N GLY A 336 4.22 -7.11 -17.54
CA GLY A 336 5.23 -6.12 -17.85
C GLY A 336 6.63 -6.69 -17.87
N GLY A 337 7.58 -5.81 -18.12
CA GLY A 337 9.00 -6.15 -18.10
C GLY A 337 9.84 -5.29 -19.03
N PRO A 338 11.14 -5.53 -19.07
CA PRO A 338 12.05 -4.80 -19.94
C PRO A 338 11.85 -5.18 -21.41
N LEU A 339 11.78 -4.17 -22.29
CA LEU A 339 11.89 -4.35 -23.75
C LEU A 339 13.35 -4.35 -24.21
N LEU A 340 14.25 -3.77 -23.42
CA LEU A 340 15.69 -3.74 -23.65
C LEU A 340 16.41 -4.43 -22.48
N PRO A 341 17.46 -5.23 -22.72
CA PRO A 341 18.22 -5.89 -21.64
C PRO A 341 18.76 -4.93 -20.58
N SER A 342 18.98 -3.67 -20.94
CA SER A 342 19.45 -2.63 -20.02
C SER A 342 18.36 -2.07 -19.08
N GLY A 343 17.12 -2.58 -19.10
CA GLY A 343 16.00 -2.08 -18.28
C GLY A 343 15.53 -0.63 -18.54
N ARG A 344 16.23 0.09 -19.43
CA ARG A 344 15.94 1.50 -19.80
C ARG A 344 14.59 1.74 -20.48
N LEU A 345 14.05 0.71 -21.12
CA LEU A 345 12.72 0.74 -21.71
C LEU A 345 11.96 -0.45 -21.16
N ARG A 346 10.89 -0.20 -20.41
CA ARG A 346 9.98 -1.23 -19.90
C ARG A 346 8.58 -0.96 -20.43
N PHE A 347 7.81 -2.02 -20.59
CA PHE A 347 6.40 -1.93 -20.90
C PHE A 347 5.58 -2.50 -19.75
N ARG A 348 4.35 -2.02 -19.64
CA ARG A 348 3.32 -2.58 -18.79
C ARG A 348 2.01 -2.53 -19.55
N VAL A 349 1.27 -3.63 -19.54
CA VAL A 349 -0.11 -3.72 -20.01
C VAL A 349 -0.96 -4.20 -18.86
N PHE A 350 -2.18 -3.70 -18.75
CA PHE A 350 -3.09 -4.08 -17.68
C PHE A 350 -4.54 -4.11 -18.16
N ALA A 351 -5.31 -4.98 -17.55
CA ALA A 351 -6.76 -5.04 -17.68
C ALA A 351 -7.36 -5.16 -16.28
N ALA A 352 -8.35 -4.32 -15.99
CA ALA A 352 -9.04 -4.25 -14.72
C ALA A 352 -10.54 -4.41 -14.92
N GLY A 353 -11.22 -4.94 -13.90
CA GLY A 353 -12.67 -5.12 -13.93
C GLY A 353 -13.29 -4.91 -12.56
N GLY A 354 -14.59 -4.63 -12.56
CA GLY A 354 -15.38 -4.38 -11.36
C GLY A 354 -15.42 -2.91 -10.97
N SER A 355 -16.35 -2.57 -10.09
CA SER A 355 -16.63 -1.21 -9.63
C SER A 355 -16.33 -1.13 -8.14
N GLY A 356 -15.19 -0.53 -7.80
CA GLY A 356 -14.80 -0.27 -6.42
C GLY A 356 -15.46 1.01 -5.89
N ARG A 357 -15.93 1.01 -4.64
CA ARG A 357 -16.43 2.22 -3.95
C ARG A 357 -15.35 3.26 -3.65
N SER A 358 -14.07 2.87 -3.64
CA SER A 358 -12.96 3.77 -3.32
C SER A 358 -11.68 3.34 -4.01
N ASN A 359 -10.72 4.25 -4.13
CA ASN A 359 -9.40 3.98 -4.72
C ASN A 359 -8.72 2.82 -3.98
N GLY A 360 -8.64 1.67 -4.66
CA GLY A 360 -7.89 0.49 -4.20
C GLY A 360 -8.66 -0.59 -3.46
N ASN A 361 -10.00 -0.56 -3.45
CA ASN A 361 -10.80 -1.57 -2.77
C ASN A 361 -10.67 -2.97 -3.40
N VAL A 362 -10.27 -3.95 -2.59
CA VAL A 362 -10.44 -5.37 -2.87
C VAL A 362 -11.91 -5.74 -2.65
N GLY A 363 -12.62 -6.06 -3.73
CA GLY A 363 -13.92 -6.74 -3.66
C GLY A 363 -15.16 -5.94 -4.07
N GLY A 364 -16.09 -6.67 -4.68
CA GLY A 364 -17.51 -6.31 -4.86
C GLY A 364 -17.86 -5.55 -6.15
N ARG A 365 -19.01 -5.89 -6.76
CA ARG A 365 -19.69 -5.01 -7.72
C ARG A 365 -20.45 -3.98 -6.91
N PHE A 366 -20.03 -2.72 -6.96
CA PHE A 366 -20.88 -1.63 -6.51
C PHE A 366 -21.67 -1.11 -7.71
N PHE A 367 -22.99 -1.18 -7.64
CA PHE A 367 -23.87 -0.53 -8.61
C PHE A 367 -24.40 0.75 -7.95
N PRO A 368 -23.77 1.92 -8.17
CA PRO A 368 -24.53 3.16 -8.08
C PRO A 368 -25.79 2.98 -8.94
N ASP A 369 -26.95 3.31 -8.37
CA ASP A 369 -28.19 3.49 -9.15
C ASP A 369 -28.71 2.25 -9.90
N ASP A 370 -28.41 1.04 -9.40
CA ASP A 370 -28.82 -0.26 -9.98
C ASP A 370 -28.36 -0.46 -11.45
N ASN A 371 -27.33 0.27 -11.87
CA ASN A 371 -26.76 0.15 -13.20
C ASN A 371 -25.84 -1.08 -13.29
N GLN A 372 -26.32 -2.15 -13.92
CA GLN A 372 -25.62 -3.44 -14.02
C GLN A 372 -24.55 -3.51 -15.12
N ASN A 373 -24.24 -2.38 -15.78
CA ASN A 373 -23.21 -2.36 -16.82
C ASN A 373 -21.85 -2.81 -16.26
N PHE A 374 -21.21 -3.74 -16.97
CA PHE A 374 -19.92 -4.26 -16.56
C PHE A 374 -18.84 -3.20 -16.75
N THR A 375 -18.25 -2.76 -15.64
CA THR A 375 -17.15 -1.79 -15.66
C THR A 375 -15.83 -2.50 -15.90
N TYR A 376 -15.06 -1.99 -16.86
CA TYR A 376 -13.73 -2.49 -17.15
C TYR A 376 -12.81 -1.38 -17.64
N THR A 377 -11.53 -1.59 -17.41
CA THR A 377 -10.47 -0.70 -17.86
C THR A 377 -9.40 -1.52 -18.53
N ALA A 378 -8.85 -1.05 -19.64
CA ALA A 378 -7.69 -1.68 -20.26
C ALA A 378 -6.71 -0.60 -20.70
N GLY A 379 -5.43 -0.82 -20.47
CA GLY A 379 -4.42 0.19 -20.78
C GLY A 379 -3.02 -0.36 -20.88
N ALA A 380 -2.12 0.52 -21.28
CA ALA A 380 -0.71 0.26 -21.39
C ALA A 380 0.09 1.48 -20.96
N GLN A 381 1.31 1.23 -20.48
CA GLN A 381 2.25 2.25 -20.08
C GLN A 381 3.66 1.85 -20.54
N LEU A 382 4.42 2.82 -21.02
CA LEU A 382 5.84 2.72 -21.32
C LEU A 382 6.61 3.46 -20.24
N HIS A 383 7.63 2.80 -19.69
CA HIS A 383 8.59 3.41 -18.77
C HIS A 383 9.91 3.61 -19.50
N LEU A 384 10.33 4.86 -19.56
CA LEU A 384 11.52 5.34 -20.23
C LEU A 384 12.50 5.86 -19.17
N ASN A 385 13.52 5.08 -18.87
CA ASN A 385 14.60 5.43 -17.96
C ASN A 385 15.78 5.94 -18.80
N PHE A 386 15.87 7.26 -18.96
CA PHE A 386 16.93 7.89 -19.75
C PHE A 386 18.28 7.84 -19.04
N ILE A 387 18.28 8.07 -17.73
CA ILE A 387 19.45 8.03 -16.84
C ILE A 387 19.02 7.41 -15.52
N GLY A 388 19.81 6.47 -14.99
CA GLY A 388 19.46 5.70 -13.79
C GLY A 388 18.18 4.89 -13.97
N HIS A 389 17.73 4.26 -12.90
CA HIS A 389 16.46 3.53 -12.89
C HIS A 389 15.44 4.24 -11.99
N PHE A 390 14.21 4.33 -12.50
CA PHE A 390 13.05 4.78 -11.77
C PHE A 390 11.95 3.71 -11.88
N SER A 391 11.32 3.41 -10.76
CA SER A 391 10.16 2.52 -10.68
C SER A 391 8.94 3.29 -10.16
N ARG A 392 7.74 2.86 -10.56
CA ARG A 392 6.48 3.42 -10.03
C ARG A 392 6.31 3.22 -8.51
N PHE A 393 7.08 2.30 -7.92
CA PHE A 393 7.09 2.05 -6.48
C PHE A 393 8.11 2.91 -5.71
N ASP A 394 8.91 3.73 -6.42
CA ASP A 394 9.88 4.61 -5.80
C ASP A 394 9.21 5.65 -4.90
N SER A 395 9.84 5.87 -3.73
CA SER A 395 9.45 6.92 -2.80
C SER A 395 9.88 8.28 -3.33
N PRO A 396 8.99 9.26 -3.47
CA PRO A 396 9.37 10.66 -3.67
C PRO A 396 9.86 11.34 -2.38
N LEU A 397 9.68 10.73 -1.20
CA LEU A 397 10.17 11.25 0.07
C LEU A 397 11.68 10.99 0.22
N LEU A 398 12.48 12.06 0.32
CA LEU A 398 13.95 12.01 0.39
C LEU A 398 14.45 11.99 1.83
N TYR A 399 15.19 10.96 2.22
CA TYR A 399 15.89 10.90 3.52
C TYR A 399 17.40 11.16 3.38
N THR A 400 17.98 10.62 2.31
CA THR A 400 19.38 10.73 1.92
C THR A 400 19.49 11.32 0.52
N LYS A 401 20.72 11.59 0.07
CA LYS A 401 20.95 12.04 -1.30
C LYS A 401 20.55 10.94 -2.27
N VAL A 402 20.04 11.33 -3.43
CA VAL A 402 19.63 10.42 -4.51
C VAL A 402 20.56 10.53 -5.71
N PRO A 403 20.78 9.44 -6.46
CA PRO A 403 21.60 9.47 -7.67
C PRO A 403 20.93 10.31 -8.76
N LEU A 404 21.70 10.62 -9.83
CA LEU A 404 21.12 11.24 -11.02
C LEU A 404 20.18 10.25 -11.70
N GLY A 405 18.89 10.58 -11.73
CA GLY A 405 17.86 9.83 -12.42
C GLY A 405 16.99 10.75 -13.28
N LEU A 406 16.71 10.32 -14.50
CA LEU A 406 15.75 10.96 -15.39
C LEU A 406 14.90 9.88 -16.03
N GLY A 407 13.63 9.83 -15.63
CA GLY A 407 12.66 8.84 -16.09
C GLY A 407 11.36 9.49 -16.58
N MET A 408 10.67 8.82 -17.47
CA MET A 408 9.34 9.22 -17.94
C MET A 408 8.43 8.00 -18.07
N LEU A 409 7.18 8.15 -17.66
CA LEU A 409 6.12 7.18 -17.82
C LEU A 409 5.09 7.79 -18.74
N ILE A 410 4.69 7.07 -19.77
CA ILE A 410 3.65 7.50 -20.69
C ILE A 410 2.68 6.36 -20.82
N GLY A 411 1.40 6.60 -20.54
CA GLY A 411 0.40 5.56 -20.65
C GLY A 411 -0.91 6.08 -21.21
N GLY A 412 -1.69 5.13 -21.70
CA GLY A 412 -3.04 5.34 -22.20
C GLY A 412 -3.92 4.21 -21.70
N LYS A 413 -5.18 4.54 -21.41
CA LYS A 413 -6.19 3.57 -21.04
C LYS A 413 -7.52 3.91 -21.70
N TRP A 414 -8.33 2.88 -21.85
CA TRP A 414 -9.75 2.98 -22.11
C TRP A 414 -10.49 2.59 -20.84
N ASP A 415 -11.43 3.43 -20.42
CA ASP A 415 -12.28 3.17 -19.28
C ASP A 415 -13.75 3.09 -19.71
N GLN A 416 -14.40 1.99 -19.33
CA GLN A 416 -15.83 1.76 -19.50
C GLN A 416 -16.44 1.71 -18.10
N ARG A 417 -17.15 2.77 -17.74
CA ARG A 417 -17.91 2.88 -16.50
C ARG A 417 -19.39 2.68 -16.76
N ALA A 418 -20.16 2.69 -15.68
CA ALA A 418 -21.60 2.50 -15.72
C ALA A 418 -22.28 3.65 -16.49
N ASP A 419 -21.82 4.88 -16.23
CA ASP A 419 -22.41 6.12 -16.74
C ASP A 419 -21.46 6.90 -17.66
N GLU A 420 -20.18 6.53 -17.75
CA GLU A 420 -19.19 7.26 -18.55
C GLU A 420 -18.22 6.34 -19.30
N ARG A 421 -17.90 6.69 -20.54
CA ARG A 421 -16.85 6.06 -21.34
C ARG A 421 -15.83 7.09 -21.75
N TYR A 422 -14.56 6.77 -21.52
CA TYR A 422 -13.51 7.70 -21.87
C TYR A 422 -12.18 7.00 -22.17
N PRO A 423 -11.49 7.40 -23.25
CA PRO A 423 -10.05 7.27 -23.31
C PRO A 423 -9.38 8.28 -22.36
N ALA A 424 -8.33 7.85 -21.68
CA ALA A 424 -7.45 8.70 -20.90
C ALA A 424 -5.98 8.43 -21.20
N ALA A 425 -5.14 9.45 -21.05
CA ALA A 425 -3.71 9.37 -21.17
C ALA A 425 -3.03 10.04 -19.98
N ASN A 426 -1.88 9.51 -19.60
CA ASN A 426 -1.04 10.01 -18.53
C ASN A 426 0.39 10.17 -19.01
N ALA A 427 1.06 11.22 -18.54
CA ALA A 427 2.50 11.34 -18.61
C ALA A 427 3.06 11.78 -17.25
N LEU A 428 4.02 11.02 -16.72
CA LEU A 428 4.78 11.35 -15.52
C LEU A 428 6.26 11.50 -15.86
N LEU A 429 6.82 12.68 -15.65
CA LEU A 429 8.26 12.93 -15.71
C LEU A 429 8.83 12.91 -14.30
N VAL A 430 9.97 12.24 -14.12
CA VAL A 430 10.70 12.20 -12.85
C VAL A 430 12.15 12.58 -13.09
N PHE A 431 12.63 13.56 -12.33
CA PHE A 431 14.04 13.93 -12.28
C PHE A 431 14.50 13.89 -10.83
N LYS A 432 15.59 13.18 -10.54
CA LYS A 432 16.20 13.11 -9.22
C LYS A 432 17.70 13.36 -9.34
N HIS A 433 18.27 14.16 -8.45
CA HIS A 433 19.73 14.37 -8.38
C HIS A 433 20.15 14.99 -7.05
N SER A 434 21.04 14.31 -6.34
CA SER A 434 21.61 14.72 -5.06
C SER A 434 20.54 15.10 -4.04
N TYR A 435 20.23 16.39 -3.90
CA TYR A 435 19.29 16.91 -2.91
C TYR A 435 17.90 17.19 -3.48
N PHE A 436 17.69 17.01 -4.78
CA PHE A 436 16.48 17.44 -5.48
C PHE A 436 15.77 16.26 -6.12
N LEU A 437 14.45 16.23 -5.98
CA LEU A 437 13.56 15.36 -6.74
C LEU A 437 12.40 16.19 -7.26
N PHE A 438 12.15 16.10 -8.56
CA PHE A 438 11.09 16.77 -9.26
C PHE A 438 10.21 15.74 -9.95
N ARG A 439 8.90 15.90 -9.83
CA ARG A 439 7.89 15.08 -10.50
C ARG A 439 6.91 16.00 -11.19
N PHE A 440 6.56 15.67 -12.42
CA PHE A 440 5.51 16.35 -13.15
C PHE A 440 4.58 15.31 -13.75
N GLU A 441 3.34 15.27 -13.30
CA GLU A 441 2.32 14.35 -13.76
C GLU A 441 1.22 15.12 -14.49
N ASN A 442 0.81 14.68 -15.67
CA ASN A 442 -0.31 15.24 -16.42
C ASN A 442 -1.26 14.13 -16.84
N TYR A 443 -2.55 14.40 -16.76
CA TYR A 443 -3.64 13.57 -17.23
C TYR A 443 -4.46 14.31 -18.27
N PHE A 444 -4.90 13.54 -19.26
CA PHE A 444 -5.85 13.98 -20.25
C PHE A 444 -6.95 12.92 -20.35
N LYS A 445 -8.20 13.35 -20.34
CA LYS A 445 -9.39 12.50 -20.50
C LYS A 445 -10.30 13.14 -21.53
N TYR A 446 -10.91 12.29 -22.35
CA TYR A 446 -11.98 12.71 -23.24
C TYR A 446 -13.20 11.86 -22.94
N SER A 447 -14.19 12.46 -22.27
CA SER A 447 -15.48 11.82 -22.06
C SER A 447 -16.20 11.73 -23.40
N LEU A 448 -16.70 10.55 -23.76
CA LEU A 448 -17.44 10.32 -25.01
C LEU A 448 -18.94 10.52 -24.85
N ASP A 449 -19.42 10.42 -23.61
CA ASP A 449 -20.81 10.63 -23.26
C ASP A 449 -21.05 12.13 -22.96
N PHE A 450 -22.32 12.53 -22.84
CA PHE A 450 -22.74 13.90 -22.49
C PHE A 450 -22.20 15.01 -23.42
N GLY A 451 -22.30 14.82 -24.73
CA GLY A 451 -21.87 15.80 -25.75
C GLY A 451 -20.35 15.87 -25.98
N GLY A 452 -19.57 15.12 -25.21
CA GLY A 452 -18.12 15.04 -25.34
C GLY A 452 -17.38 16.14 -24.58
N SER A 453 -16.67 15.76 -23.50
CA SER A 453 -15.93 16.72 -22.64
C SER A 453 -14.44 16.41 -22.61
N VAL A 454 -13.62 17.44 -22.81
CA VAL A 454 -12.16 17.37 -22.65
C VAL A 454 -11.79 17.79 -21.24
N GLN A 455 -11.09 16.93 -20.52
CA GLN A 455 -10.60 17.21 -19.18
C GLN A 455 -9.07 17.08 -19.13
N ASN A 456 -8.40 18.00 -18.45
CA ASN A 456 -6.96 17.97 -18.26
C ASN A 456 -6.62 18.32 -16.82
N ALA A 457 -5.63 17.62 -16.27
CA ALA A 457 -5.12 17.95 -14.95
C ALA A 457 -3.62 17.72 -14.87
N PHE A 458 -2.92 18.52 -14.08
CA PHE A 458 -1.50 18.32 -13.84
C PHE A 458 -1.12 18.57 -12.39
N ASN A 459 -0.02 17.98 -11.95
CA ASN A 459 0.62 18.24 -10.68
C ASN A 459 2.14 18.29 -10.87
N ALA A 460 2.73 19.39 -10.44
CA ALA A 460 4.17 19.59 -10.37
C ALA A 460 4.60 19.52 -8.91
N GLN A 461 5.38 18.51 -8.54
CA GLN A 461 5.88 18.28 -7.19
C GLN A 461 7.39 18.46 -7.16
N LEU A 462 7.88 19.20 -6.17
CA LEU A 462 9.28 19.39 -5.86
C LEU A 462 9.56 18.90 -4.44
N SER A 463 10.63 18.14 -4.30
CA SER A 463 11.16 17.61 -3.04
C SER A 463 12.63 18.03 -2.93
N VAL A 464 12.96 18.71 -1.84
CA VAL A 464 14.30 19.25 -1.58
C VAL A 464 14.77 18.79 -0.21
N LEU A 465 15.85 18.01 -0.19
CA LEU A 465 16.53 17.62 1.04
C LEU A 465 17.37 18.82 1.52
N LEU A 466 16.94 19.47 2.59
CA LEU A 466 17.62 20.64 3.15
C LEU A 466 18.83 20.23 3.99
N TYR A 467 18.66 19.19 4.81
CA TYR A 467 19.72 18.58 5.59
C TYR A 467 19.54 17.06 5.60
N PRO A 468 20.49 16.28 5.05
CA PRO A 468 20.37 14.82 5.00
C PRO A 468 20.07 14.23 6.37
N ARG A 469 19.15 13.27 6.40
CA ARG A 469 18.70 12.56 7.62
C ARG A 469 17.92 13.40 8.65
N TRP A 470 17.73 14.70 8.44
CA TRP A 470 17.06 15.57 9.43
C TRP A 470 15.94 16.44 8.88
N LEU A 471 16.11 17.07 7.71
CA LEU A 471 15.17 18.11 7.26
C LEU A 471 14.94 18.05 5.75
N MET A 472 13.68 18.00 5.35
CA MET A 472 13.25 18.04 3.95
C MET A 472 12.10 19.03 3.78
N PHE A 473 12.10 19.72 2.64
CA PHE A 473 11.01 20.54 2.19
C PHE A 473 10.37 19.89 0.96
N ALA A 474 9.04 19.91 0.89
CA ALA A 474 8.30 19.49 -0.29
C ALA A 474 7.24 20.54 -0.63
N ALA A 475 6.96 20.70 -1.91
CA ALA A 475 5.87 21.54 -2.38
C ALA A 475 5.27 20.96 -3.64
N ASP A 476 3.98 21.18 -3.85
CA ASP A 476 3.35 20.94 -5.13
C ASP A 476 2.39 22.05 -5.53
N PHE A 477 2.16 22.12 -6.84
CA PHE A 477 1.13 22.93 -7.43
C PHE A 477 0.47 22.09 -8.52
N GLY A 478 -0.86 22.09 -8.55
CA GLY A 478 -1.56 21.51 -9.66
C GLY A 478 -2.95 22.07 -9.84
N MET A 479 -3.53 21.69 -10.96
CA MET A 479 -4.77 22.23 -11.47
C MET A 479 -5.53 21.09 -12.15
N TYR A 480 -6.84 21.09 -11.96
CA TYR A 480 -7.79 20.32 -12.72
C TYR A 480 -8.67 21.29 -13.51
N ARG A 481 -8.81 21.01 -14.80
CA ARG A 481 -9.67 21.76 -15.70
C ARG A 481 -10.56 20.79 -16.46
N GLY A 482 -11.85 20.86 -16.19
CA GLY A 482 -12.87 20.11 -16.92
C GLY A 482 -13.55 20.99 -17.97
N GLY A 483 -13.82 20.42 -19.14
CA GLY A 483 -14.80 20.99 -20.05
C GLY A 483 -16.21 20.65 -19.57
N ASP A 484 -17.15 21.55 -19.83
CA ASP A 484 -18.55 21.32 -19.46
C ASP A 484 -19.14 20.16 -20.27
N PHE A 485 -20.01 19.39 -19.63
CA PHE A 485 -20.90 18.44 -20.30
C PHE A 485 -22.05 19.19 -20.96
N ASP A 486 -22.59 18.64 -22.05
CA ASP A 486 -23.79 19.18 -22.67
C ASP A 486 -25.00 18.94 -21.77
N GLU A 487 -25.57 20.03 -21.24
CA GLU A 487 -26.71 20.00 -20.31
C GLU A 487 -27.93 19.29 -20.90
N ASP A 488 -28.12 19.36 -22.22
CA ASP A 488 -29.24 18.71 -22.91
C ASP A 488 -29.08 17.18 -22.99
N GLU A 489 -27.85 16.67 -22.83
CA GLU A 489 -27.52 15.23 -22.82
C GLU A 489 -27.35 14.66 -21.41
N LEU A 490 -27.37 15.49 -20.36
CA LEU A 490 -27.28 15.02 -18.98
C LEU A 490 -28.58 14.33 -18.52
N PRO A 491 -28.49 13.20 -17.78
CA PRO A 491 -29.66 12.58 -17.17
C PRO A 491 -30.37 13.52 -16.20
N THR A 492 -31.70 13.58 -16.26
CA THR A 492 -32.53 14.43 -15.39
C THR A 492 -32.45 14.06 -13.91
N GLU A 493 -32.11 12.81 -13.58
CA GLU A 493 -31.83 12.32 -12.23
C GLU A 493 -30.63 11.35 -12.27
N GLY A 494 -29.74 11.43 -11.28
CA GLY A 494 -28.61 10.51 -11.13
C GLY A 494 -27.43 10.72 -12.10
N GLY A 495 -27.45 11.75 -12.95
CA GLY A 495 -26.35 12.06 -13.86
C GLY A 495 -25.08 12.54 -13.15
N PRO A 496 -23.91 12.45 -13.80
CA PRO A 496 -22.67 13.00 -13.26
C PRO A 496 -22.79 14.51 -13.09
N GLN A 497 -22.12 15.03 -12.05
CA GLN A 497 -22.04 16.46 -11.82
C GLN A 497 -21.13 17.12 -12.86
N GLN A 498 -21.38 18.40 -13.15
CA GLN A 498 -20.47 19.17 -14.01
C GLN A 498 -19.05 19.18 -13.42
N PRO A 499 -18.01 18.93 -14.24
CA PRO A 499 -16.62 19.01 -13.82
C PRO A 499 -16.30 20.39 -13.26
N ARG A 500 -15.71 20.46 -12.07
CA ARG A 500 -15.40 21.73 -11.43
C ARG A 500 -13.93 22.06 -11.58
N ASN A 501 -13.62 23.23 -12.10
CA ASN A 501 -12.23 23.68 -12.18
C ASN A 501 -11.70 23.96 -10.78
N GLU A 502 -10.52 23.42 -10.48
CA GLU A 502 -9.88 23.64 -9.20
C GLU A 502 -8.37 23.71 -9.35
N TRP A 503 -7.72 24.48 -8.48
CA TRP A 503 -6.28 24.44 -8.32
C TRP A 503 -5.90 24.31 -6.86
N GLN A 504 -4.76 23.67 -6.62
CA GLN A 504 -4.25 23.43 -5.28
C GLN A 504 -2.75 23.66 -5.22
N ALA A 505 -2.32 24.39 -4.20
CA ALA A 505 -0.92 24.57 -3.84
C ALA A 505 -0.68 24.01 -2.44
N ARG A 506 0.38 23.22 -2.26
CA ARG A 506 0.74 22.68 -0.93
C ARG A 506 2.22 22.84 -0.68
N ALA A 507 2.58 23.01 0.58
CA ALA A 507 3.96 23.05 1.03
C ALA A 507 4.09 22.32 2.36
N ALA A 508 5.05 21.40 2.46
CA ALA A 508 5.36 20.66 3.66
C ALA A 508 6.81 20.82 4.09
N LEU A 509 7.02 20.89 5.39
CA LEU A 509 8.33 20.78 6.02
C LEU A 509 8.35 19.53 6.89
N HIS A 510 9.33 18.65 6.65
CA HIS A 510 9.50 17.38 7.32
C HIS A 510 10.77 17.38 8.17
N LEU A 511 10.62 17.07 9.45
CA LEU A 511 11.70 16.91 10.42
C LEU A 511 11.75 15.45 10.87
N TRP A 512 12.86 14.78 10.61
CA TRP A 512 13.15 13.48 11.22
C TRP A 512 13.70 13.71 12.62
N TRP A 513 12.92 13.29 13.62
CA TRP A 513 13.29 13.41 15.04
C TRP A 513 13.87 12.11 15.59
N TYR A 514 13.63 10.98 14.91
CA TYR A 514 14.22 9.70 15.27
C TYR A 514 14.44 8.81 14.04
N ARG A 515 15.70 8.73 13.59
CA ARG A 515 16.14 7.95 12.42
C ARG A 515 15.22 8.19 11.20
N ASN A 516 14.95 7.18 10.40
CA ASN A 516 14.01 7.23 9.26
C ASN A 516 12.57 6.85 9.67
N ILE A 517 12.30 6.62 10.95
CA ILE A 517 11.01 6.09 11.42
C ILE A 517 10.12 7.13 12.08
N GLY A 518 10.70 8.13 12.76
CA GLY A 518 9.97 9.21 13.39
C GLY A 518 9.99 10.45 12.49
N LEU A 519 8.81 10.92 12.09
CA LEU A 519 8.65 12.08 11.21
C LEU A 519 7.66 13.09 11.81
N LEU A 520 8.07 14.35 11.93
CA LEU A 520 7.20 15.49 12.22
C LEU A 520 7.02 16.30 10.95
N SER A 521 5.77 16.55 10.56
CA SER A 521 5.44 17.25 9.32
C SER A 521 4.57 18.46 9.60
N LEU A 522 4.92 19.62 9.04
CA LEU A 522 4.08 20.80 8.97
C LEU A 522 3.66 21.00 7.52
N LEU A 523 2.36 20.89 7.25
CA LEU A 523 1.76 21.02 5.92
C LEU A 523 0.87 22.26 5.87
N TYR A 524 1.04 23.08 4.85
CA TYR A 524 0.11 24.12 4.45
C TYR A 524 -0.55 23.71 3.13
N THR A 525 -1.87 23.85 3.05
CA THR A 525 -2.65 23.59 1.84
C THR A 525 -3.48 24.82 1.51
N GLU A 526 -3.49 25.20 0.25
CA GLU A 526 -4.40 26.21 -0.30
C GLU A 526 -5.10 25.59 -1.52
N ARG A 527 -6.42 25.54 -1.46
CA ARG A 527 -7.29 25.01 -2.52
C ARG A 527 -8.23 26.10 -2.97
N HIS A 528 -8.43 26.21 -4.27
CA HIS A 528 -9.36 27.15 -4.87
C HIS A 528 -10.30 26.41 -5.80
N LEU A 529 -11.60 26.67 -5.64
CA LEU A 529 -12.69 26.07 -6.41
C LEU A 529 -13.34 27.18 -7.25
N GLU A 530 -13.32 27.05 -8.58
CA GLU A 530 -14.06 27.96 -9.47
C GLU A 530 -15.53 27.49 -9.58
N ASP A 531 -16.47 28.44 -9.69
CA ASP A 531 -17.93 28.25 -9.80
C ASP A 531 -18.68 27.64 -8.60
N LEU A 532 -18.90 28.48 -7.59
CA LEU A 532 -20.06 28.33 -6.70
C LEU A 532 -20.98 29.54 -6.93
N GLU A 533 -21.95 29.42 -7.86
CA GLU A 533 -22.94 30.46 -8.23
C GLU A 533 -23.71 31.07 -7.02
N PHE A 534 -23.55 30.51 -5.82
CA PHE A 534 -24.23 30.91 -4.58
C PHE A 534 -23.30 31.26 -3.41
N ARG A 535 -21.97 31.37 -3.60
CA ARG A 535 -21.04 31.74 -2.53
C ARG A 535 -20.24 33.00 -2.89
N ASP A 536 -20.07 33.91 -1.93
CA ASP A 536 -19.18 35.08 -2.06
C ASP A 536 -17.73 34.64 -2.38
N ASP A 537 -16.99 35.45 -3.16
CA ASP A 537 -15.61 35.15 -3.63
C ASP A 537 -14.63 34.69 -2.52
N ASP A 538 -14.79 35.17 -1.29
CA ASP A 538 -13.94 34.79 -0.14
C ASP A 538 -14.18 33.33 0.33
N GLN A 539 -15.27 32.68 -0.09
CA GLN A 539 -15.59 31.28 0.26
C GLN A 539 -15.10 30.25 -0.79
N ASN A 540 -14.49 30.71 -1.88
CA ASN A 540 -13.97 29.84 -2.95
C ASN A 540 -12.53 29.38 -2.68
N THR A 541 -11.87 29.91 -1.64
CA THR A 541 -10.50 29.56 -1.27
C THR A 541 -10.47 28.94 0.12
N GLU A 542 -10.04 27.68 0.21
CA GLU A 542 -9.82 26.97 1.45
C GLU A 542 -8.32 26.91 1.76
N ARG A 543 -7.98 27.12 3.02
CA ARG A 543 -6.62 27.14 3.54
C ARG A 543 -6.58 26.35 4.84
N SER A 544 -5.70 25.37 4.89
CA SER A 544 -5.49 24.59 6.10
C SER A 544 -4.02 24.47 6.47
N VAL A 545 -3.77 24.41 7.77
CA VAL A 545 -2.47 24.09 8.34
C VAL A 545 -2.61 22.79 9.11
N ARG A 546 -1.79 21.80 8.78
CA ARG A 546 -1.75 20.52 9.47
C ARG A 546 -0.37 20.28 10.06
N VAL A 547 -0.33 19.95 11.35
CA VAL A 547 0.86 19.43 12.02
C VAL A 547 0.63 17.94 12.25
N GLU A 548 1.55 17.10 11.82
CA GLU A 548 1.42 15.66 11.95
C GLU A 548 2.68 15.03 12.51
N VAL A 549 2.51 14.18 13.53
CA VAL A 549 3.54 13.29 14.04
C VAL A 549 3.25 11.90 13.53
N GLN A 550 4.23 11.30 12.86
CA GLN A 550 4.15 9.96 12.30
C GLN A 550 5.28 9.08 12.84
N PHE A 551 4.94 7.82 13.13
CA PHE A 551 5.88 6.74 13.37
C PHE A 551 5.67 5.60 12.37
N ARG A 552 6.78 5.02 11.90
CA ARG A 552 6.84 3.80 11.08
C ARG A 552 7.62 2.73 11.84
N PHE A 553 7.13 1.50 11.96
CA PHE A 553 7.91 0.41 12.54
C PHE A 553 7.54 -0.92 11.94
#